data_AF-A0A1G3MEM7-F1
#
_entry.id   AF-A0A1G3MEM7-F1
#
_cell.length_a   1.000
_cell.length_b   1.000
_cell.length_c   1.000
_cell.angle_alpha   90.00
_cell.angle_beta   90.00
_cell.angle_gamma   90.00
#
_symmetry.space_group_name_H-M   'P 1'
#
loop_
_entity.id
_entity.type
_entity.pdbx_description
1 polymer ?
#
loop_
_entity_poly.entity_id
_entity_poly.type
_entity_poly.pdbx_seq_one_letter_code
_entity_poly.pdbx_strand_id
1 'polypeptide(L)'
;MRECHEELGIQLDLSRILRRLTPLPVPPSRYLVTPVVALLDSPASAPPSPPSAFPYRPSPAEVAAVFECELAEVLDPAKRGRTSRWHGDRYWEVPCLHLGGYEVWGATAMILAELAALLAPKNLR
;
A
#
# COMPACT_ATOMS: atom_id res chain seq x y z
N MET A 1 1.42 -1.39 -13.19
CA MET A 1 2.30 -2.56 -13.43
C MET A 1 3.69 -2.10 -13.84
N ARG A 2 3.83 -1.33 -14.93
CA ARG A 2 5.10 -0.70 -15.32
C ARG A 2 5.82 0.00 -14.15
N GLU A 3 5.17 0.93 -13.46
CA GLU A 3 5.80 1.65 -12.32
C GLU A 3 6.27 0.70 -11.20
N CYS A 4 5.49 -0.35 -10.88
CA CYS A 4 5.88 -1.32 -9.85
C CYS A 4 7.16 -2.09 -10.22
N HIS A 5 7.38 -2.33 -11.52
CA HIS A 5 8.63 -2.90 -12.01
C HIS A 5 9.78 -1.89 -11.99
N GLU A 6 9.55 -0.64 -12.43
CA GLU A 6 10.57 0.40 -12.44
C GLU A 6 11.01 0.82 -11.02
N GLU A 7 10.07 0.96 -10.10
CA GLU A 7 10.34 1.42 -8.73
C GLU A 7 10.83 0.31 -7.81
N LEU A 8 10.31 -0.92 -7.93
CA LEU A 8 10.55 -2.01 -6.96
C LEU A 8 11.12 -3.29 -7.59
N GLY A 9 11.29 -3.35 -8.91
CA GLY A 9 11.75 -4.54 -9.63
C GLY A 9 10.73 -5.69 -9.66
N ILE A 10 9.47 -5.42 -9.36
CA ILE A 10 8.43 -6.46 -9.27
C ILE A 10 7.81 -6.66 -10.64
N GLN A 11 8.06 -7.84 -11.24
CA GLN A 11 7.36 -8.28 -12.43
C GLN A 11 6.06 -8.98 -12.04
N LEU A 12 4.94 -8.29 -12.19
CA LEU A 12 3.62 -8.82 -11.88
C LEU A 12 2.98 -9.48 -13.11
N ASP A 13 2.58 -10.74 -12.98
CA ASP A 13 1.67 -11.40 -13.91
C ASP A 13 0.23 -10.91 -13.68
N LEU A 14 -0.53 -10.68 -14.76
CA LEU A 14 -1.94 -10.30 -14.70
C LEU A 14 -2.78 -11.36 -13.97
N SER A 15 -2.38 -12.64 -14.00
CA SER A 15 -3.02 -13.73 -13.25
C SER A 15 -2.98 -13.52 -11.72
N ARG A 16 -2.07 -12.67 -11.24
CA ARG A 16 -1.92 -12.34 -9.82
C ARG A 16 -2.73 -11.15 -9.37
N ILE A 17 -3.36 -10.42 -10.28
CA ILE A 17 -4.27 -9.33 -9.95
C ILE A 17 -5.55 -9.93 -9.36
N LEU A 18 -5.83 -9.62 -8.10
CA LEU A 18 -7.07 -10.04 -7.44
C LEU A 18 -8.24 -9.14 -7.86
N ARG A 19 -8.04 -7.82 -7.76
CA ARG A 19 -9.08 -6.84 -8.09
C ARG A 19 -8.54 -5.44 -8.24
N ARG A 20 -9.36 -4.60 -8.90
CA ARG A 20 -9.28 -3.15 -8.81
C ARG A 20 -10.11 -2.67 -7.61
N LEU A 21 -9.62 -1.64 -6.94
CA LEU A 21 -10.35 -0.92 -5.90
C LEU A 21 -11.03 0.31 -6.51
N THR A 22 -11.81 1.01 -5.68
CA THR A 22 -12.55 2.19 -6.11
C THR A 22 -11.57 3.29 -6.57
N PRO A 23 -11.76 3.89 -7.76
CA PRO A 23 -10.95 5.02 -8.19
C PRO A 23 -11.01 6.16 -7.16
N LEU A 24 -9.86 6.67 -6.78
CA LEU A 24 -9.69 7.67 -5.73
C LEU A 24 -9.19 8.99 -6.32
N PRO A 25 -10.04 10.04 -6.37
CA PRO A 25 -9.58 11.38 -6.67
C PRO A 25 -8.63 11.87 -5.58
N VAL A 26 -7.48 12.43 -5.95
CA VAL A 26 -6.49 13.02 -5.05
C VAL A 26 -6.43 14.53 -5.35
N PRO A 27 -7.23 15.36 -4.65
CA PRO A 27 -7.41 16.77 -5.01
C PRO A 27 -6.11 17.59 -5.09
N PRO A 28 -5.13 17.44 -4.17
CA PRO A 28 -3.87 18.19 -4.23
C PRO A 28 -3.11 18.03 -5.54
N SER A 29 -3.07 16.82 -6.11
CA SER A 29 -2.36 16.52 -7.36
C SER A 29 -3.24 16.56 -8.61
N ARG A 30 -4.57 16.63 -8.44
CA ARG A 30 -5.57 16.49 -9.51
C ARG A 30 -5.54 15.14 -10.23
N TYR A 31 -4.93 14.13 -9.62
CA TYR A 31 -4.92 12.77 -10.16
C TYR A 31 -6.14 11.97 -9.73
N LEU A 32 -6.54 11.03 -10.60
CA LEU A 32 -7.48 9.96 -10.27
C LEU A 32 -6.69 8.66 -10.17
N VAL A 33 -6.43 8.21 -8.95
CA VAL A 33 -5.68 6.98 -8.70
C VAL A 33 -6.62 5.79 -8.86
N THR A 34 -6.21 4.77 -9.62
CA THR A 34 -6.93 3.49 -9.69
C THR A 34 -6.08 2.43 -8.98
N PRO A 35 -6.41 2.06 -7.73
CA PRO A 35 -5.62 1.08 -7.00
C PRO A 35 -5.90 -0.34 -7.51
N VAL A 36 -4.87 -1.16 -7.53
CA VAL A 36 -4.93 -2.56 -7.95
C VAL A 36 -4.29 -3.41 -6.86
N VAL A 37 -4.99 -4.47 -6.44
CA VAL A 37 -4.51 -5.43 -5.44
C VAL A 37 -4.03 -6.67 -6.18
N ALA A 38 -2.81 -7.10 -5.89
CA ALA A 38 -2.22 -8.31 -6.44
C ALA A 38 -1.56 -9.14 -5.32
N LEU A 39 -1.46 -10.44 -5.55
CA LEU A 39 -0.68 -11.34 -4.69
C LEU A 39 0.76 -11.44 -5.19
N LEU A 40 1.70 -11.37 -4.26
CA LEU A 40 3.11 -11.67 -4.52
C LEU A 40 3.41 -13.06 -3.94
N ASP A 41 3.98 -13.94 -4.75
CA ASP A 41 4.49 -15.20 -4.22
C ASP A 41 5.83 -14.95 -3.54
N SER A 42 6.07 -15.63 -2.42
CA SER A 42 7.43 -15.80 -1.93
C SER A 42 8.20 -16.64 -2.97
N PRO A 43 9.37 -16.19 -3.46
CA PRO A 43 10.09 -16.95 -4.48
C PRO A 43 10.51 -18.32 -3.94
N ALA A 44 10.19 -19.38 -4.69
CA ALA A 44 10.47 -20.77 -4.35
C ALA A 44 11.96 -21.10 -4.16
N SER A 45 12.85 -20.20 -4.58
CA SER A 45 14.31 -20.33 -4.55
C SER A 45 15.00 -19.43 -3.52
N ALA A 46 14.25 -18.72 -2.66
CA ALA A 46 14.85 -17.97 -1.56
C ALA A 46 15.48 -18.95 -0.54
N PRO A 47 16.73 -18.72 -0.09
CA PRO A 47 17.30 -19.51 1.00
C PRO A 47 16.41 -19.40 2.25
N PRO A 48 16.48 -20.39 3.18
CA PRO A 48 15.76 -20.36 4.45
C PRO A 48 16.36 -19.28 5.38
N SER A 49 16.09 -18.03 5.02
CA SER A 49 16.26 -16.81 5.79
C SER A 49 14.88 -16.48 6.40
N PRO A 50 14.74 -15.55 7.36
CA PRO A 50 13.45 -15.34 8.03
C PRO A 50 12.34 -15.04 6.99
N PRO A 51 11.08 -15.37 7.28
CA PRO A 51 9.98 -15.56 6.32
C PRO A 51 9.54 -14.33 5.48
N SER A 52 10.33 -13.25 5.38
CA SER A 52 9.82 -11.92 5.07
C SER A 52 10.70 -11.06 4.13
N ALA A 53 11.31 -11.61 3.09
CA ALA A 53 11.98 -10.74 2.12
C ALA A 53 11.69 -11.19 0.70
N PHE A 54 10.57 -10.70 0.16
CA PHE A 54 10.44 -10.60 -1.28
C PHE A 54 11.69 -9.84 -1.82
N PRO A 55 12.34 -10.29 -2.91
CA PRO A 55 13.61 -9.76 -3.36
C PRO A 55 13.43 -8.43 -4.11
N TYR A 56 12.97 -7.40 -3.41
CA TYR A 56 12.77 -6.06 -3.96
C TYR A 56 14.08 -5.53 -4.56
N ARG A 57 13.96 -4.81 -5.68
CA ARG A 57 15.04 -4.03 -6.29
C ARG A 57 14.61 -2.56 -6.36
N PRO A 58 14.63 -1.83 -5.23
CA PRO A 58 14.17 -0.45 -5.18
C PRO A 58 15.06 0.44 -6.06
N SER A 59 14.43 1.29 -6.88
CA SER A 59 15.13 2.32 -7.66
C SER A 59 15.70 3.37 -6.70
N PRO A 60 17.03 3.58 -6.65
CA PRO A 60 17.63 4.54 -5.71
C PRO A 60 17.28 6.00 -6.05
N ALA A 61 16.82 6.29 -7.27
CA ALA A 61 16.40 7.62 -7.68
C ALA A 61 14.99 8.00 -7.20
N GLU A 62 14.14 7.00 -6.92
CA GLU A 62 12.71 7.20 -6.67
C GLU A 62 12.24 6.61 -5.33
N VAL A 63 12.90 5.57 -4.82
CA VAL A 63 12.51 4.83 -3.61
C VAL A 63 13.61 4.91 -2.55
N ALA A 64 13.33 5.66 -1.48
CA ALA A 64 14.26 5.81 -0.36
C ALA A 64 14.32 4.58 0.57
N ALA A 65 13.19 3.88 0.73
CA ALA A 65 13.09 2.70 1.57
C ALA A 65 11.87 1.85 1.18
N VAL A 66 11.94 0.55 1.47
CA VAL A 66 10.82 -0.40 1.39
C VAL A 66 10.63 -0.99 2.78
N PHE A 67 9.38 -1.10 3.21
CA PHE A 67 9.02 -1.82 4.42
C PHE A 67 7.77 -2.65 4.17
N GLU A 68 7.64 -3.74 4.91
CA GLU A 68 6.46 -4.59 4.94
C GLU A 68 5.75 -4.42 6.28
N CYS A 69 4.44 -4.71 6.31
CA CYS A 69 3.67 -4.79 7.54
C CYS A 69 2.71 -5.97 7.47
N GLU A 70 2.33 -6.47 8.64
CA GLU A 70 1.38 -7.57 8.70
C GLU A 70 -0.01 -7.10 8.25
N LEU A 71 -0.72 -7.94 7.51
CA LEU A 71 -2.11 -7.64 7.13
C LEU A 71 -2.97 -7.38 8.37
N ALA A 72 -2.70 -8.05 9.49
CA ALA A 72 -3.37 -7.83 10.77
C ALA A 72 -3.25 -6.38 11.26
N GLU A 73 -2.11 -5.71 11.04
CA GLU A 73 -1.96 -4.29 11.39
C GLU A 73 -2.85 -3.38 10.53
N VAL A 74 -3.00 -3.68 9.25
CA VAL A 74 -3.89 -2.93 8.34
C VAL A 74 -5.36 -3.10 8.75
N LEU A 75 -5.73 -4.28 9.25
CA LEU A 75 -7.09 -4.57 9.69
C LEU A 75 -7.41 -4.03 11.09
N ASP A 76 -6.41 -3.78 11.93
CA ASP A 76 -6.57 -3.32 13.30
C ASP A 76 -7.08 -1.87 13.38
N PRO A 77 -8.29 -1.62 13.93
CA PRO A 77 -8.82 -0.28 14.10
C PRO A 77 -7.93 0.61 14.99
N ALA A 78 -7.15 0.05 15.91
CA ALA A 78 -6.25 0.81 16.78
C ALA A 78 -5.09 1.47 16.03
N LYS A 79 -4.78 1.02 14.79
CA LYS A 79 -3.77 1.65 13.95
C LYS A 79 -4.27 2.90 13.22
N ARG A 80 -5.58 3.15 13.23
CA ARG A 80 -6.21 4.27 12.49
C ARG A 80 -6.08 5.58 13.25
N GLY A 81 -5.84 6.65 12.50
CA GLY A 81 -5.75 7.99 13.05
C GLY A 81 -6.05 9.07 12.02
N ARG A 82 -5.82 10.32 12.43
CA ARG A 82 -5.82 11.50 11.57
C ARG A 82 -4.54 12.25 11.82
N THR A 83 -4.00 12.84 10.75
CA THR A 83 -2.78 13.62 10.80
C THR A 83 -2.94 14.82 9.90
N SER A 84 -2.13 15.84 10.15
CA SER A 84 -2.23 17.09 9.42
C SER A 84 -1.05 17.33 8.51
N ARG A 85 -1.32 17.85 7.31
CA ARG A 85 -0.32 18.05 6.26
C ARG A 85 -0.52 19.39 5.57
N TRP A 86 0.59 20.07 5.33
CA TRP A 86 0.63 21.22 4.44
C TRP A 86 0.79 20.75 3.00
N HIS A 87 0.05 21.38 2.10
CA HIS A 87 0.26 21.26 0.66
C HIS A 87 0.06 22.63 0.02
N GLY A 88 1.15 23.21 -0.48
CA GLY A 88 1.18 24.62 -0.86
C GLY A 88 0.92 25.51 0.36
N ASP A 89 -0.04 26.42 0.22
CA ASP A 89 -0.50 27.35 1.25
C ASP A 89 -1.69 26.82 2.07
N ARG A 90 -2.15 25.58 1.80
CA ARG A 90 -3.32 25.00 2.44
C ARG A 90 -2.97 23.90 3.42
N TYR A 91 -3.68 23.90 4.53
CA TYR A 91 -3.64 22.84 5.54
C TYR A 91 -4.73 21.80 5.31
N TRP A 92 -4.37 20.53 5.42
CA TRP A 92 -5.25 19.38 5.20
C TRP A 92 -5.19 18.43 6.40
N GLU A 93 -6.35 18.07 6.94
CA GLU A 93 -6.47 16.99 7.91
C GLU A 93 -6.88 15.70 7.18
N VAL A 94 -6.00 14.71 7.17
CA VAL A 94 -6.12 13.50 6.35
C VAL A 94 -6.09 12.25 7.23
N PRO A 95 -6.71 11.14 6.79
CA PRO A 95 -6.58 9.87 7.50
C PRO A 95 -5.13 9.37 7.47
N CYS A 96 -4.74 8.67 8.54
CA CYS A 96 -3.47 7.94 8.60
C CYS A 96 -3.63 6.56 9.25
N LEU A 97 -2.63 5.71 9.02
CA LEU A 97 -2.41 4.40 9.63
C LEU A 97 -0.98 4.35 10.18
N HIS A 98 -0.80 3.76 11.36
CA HIS A 98 0.52 3.51 11.94
C HIS A 98 0.93 2.05 11.70
N LEU A 99 1.75 1.82 10.66
CA LEU A 99 2.09 0.48 10.15
C LEU A 99 3.60 0.29 10.15
N GLY A 100 4.11 -0.80 10.73
CA GLY A 100 5.55 -1.10 10.70
C GLY A 100 6.45 0.02 11.25
N GLY A 101 5.94 0.85 12.17
CA GLY A 101 6.64 2.02 12.72
C GLY A 101 6.55 3.29 11.87
N TYR A 102 5.87 3.26 10.72
CA TYR A 102 5.67 4.39 9.82
C TYR A 102 4.26 4.96 9.92
N GLU A 103 4.13 6.28 9.74
CA GLU A 103 2.84 6.93 9.53
C GLU A 103 2.53 6.94 8.03
N VAL A 104 1.57 6.12 7.61
CA VAL A 104 1.05 6.05 6.23
C VAL A 104 -0.21 6.90 6.16
N TRP A 105 -0.26 7.90 5.28
CA TRP A 105 -1.32 8.92 5.30
C TRP A 105 -1.88 9.25 3.92
N GLY A 106 -3.00 9.99 3.89
CA GLY A 106 -3.58 10.50 2.66
C GLY A 106 -4.12 9.40 1.75
N ALA A 107 -3.80 9.48 0.46
CA ALA A 107 -4.33 8.56 -0.55
C ALA A 107 -4.03 7.09 -0.21
N THR A 108 -2.81 6.77 0.22
CA THR A 108 -2.42 5.40 0.58
C THR A 108 -3.22 4.87 1.76
N ALA A 109 -3.44 5.69 2.81
CA ALA A 109 -4.26 5.29 3.96
C ALA A 109 -5.72 5.03 3.55
N MET A 110 -6.27 5.84 2.63
CA MET A 110 -7.63 5.66 2.11
C MET A 110 -7.77 4.37 1.29
N ILE A 111 -6.79 4.06 0.44
CA ILE A 111 -6.73 2.83 -0.36
C ILE A 111 -6.69 1.60 0.56
N LEU A 112 -5.83 1.63 1.58
CA LEU A 112 -5.71 0.54 2.56
C LEU A 112 -6.96 0.38 3.41
N ALA A 113 -7.66 1.47 3.75
CA ALA A 113 -8.93 1.42 4.46
C ALA A 113 -10.05 0.72 3.65
N GLU A 114 -10.12 0.95 2.33
CA GLU A 114 -11.04 0.20 1.47
C GLU A 114 -10.70 -1.30 1.46
N LEU A 115 -9.42 -1.63 1.29
CA LEU A 115 -8.96 -3.03 1.34
C LEU A 115 -9.34 -3.68 2.68
N ALA A 116 -9.11 -3.00 3.80
CA ALA A 116 -9.47 -3.50 5.13
C ALA A 116 -10.98 -3.71 5.28
N ALA A 117 -11.79 -2.79 4.74
CA ALA A 117 -13.25 -2.93 4.75
C ALA A 117 -13.69 -4.17 3.94
N LEU A 118 -13.10 -4.42 2.78
CA LEU A 118 -13.42 -5.57 1.93
C LEU A 118 -13.05 -6.91 2.58
N LEU A 119 -11.97 -6.94 3.37
CA LEU A 119 -11.50 -8.14 4.06
C LEU A 119 -12.18 -8.39 5.42
N ALA A 120 -12.97 -7.44 5.91
CA ALA A 120 -13.64 -7.59 7.20
C ALA A 120 -14.59 -8.81 7.19
N PRO A 121 -14.72 -9.56 8.30
CA PRO A 121 -15.46 -10.83 8.36
C PRO A 121 -16.91 -10.80 7.86
N LYS A 122 -17.56 -9.63 7.88
CA LYS A 122 -18.93 -9.45 7.37
C LYS A 122 -19.02 -9.55 5.84
N ASN A 123 -17.90 -9.36 5.13
CA ASN A 123 -17.80 -9.29 3.67
C ASN A 123 -17.15 -10.54 3.04
N LEU A 124 -16.62 -11.46 3.86
CA LEU A 124 -16.18 -12.80 3.44
C LEU A 124 -17.39 -13.74 3.45
N ARG A 125 -18.17 -13.75 2.37
CA ARG A 125 -19.25 -14.72 2.12
C ARG A 125 -18.98 -15.46 0.82
#